data_AF-A0A9E4TL23-F1
#
_entry.id   AF-A0A9E4TL23-F1
#
_cell.length_a   1.000
_cell.length_b   1.000
_cell.length_c   1.000
_cell.angle_alpha   90.00
_cell.angle_beta   90.00
_cell.angle_gamma   90.00
#
_symmetry.space_group_name_H-M   'P 1'
#
loop_
_entity.id
_entity.type
_entity.pdbx_description
1 polymer ?
#
loop_
_entity_poly.entity_id
_entity_poly.type
_entity_poly.pdbx_seq_one_letter_code
_entity_poly.pdbx_strand_id
1 'polypeptide(L)' 'MDQETGIDRLLATPVAAINLGVEDFADSLEVQDAQVVHVAWTPPAGGDPEIIAILDKIL' A
#
# COMPACT_ATOMS: atom_id res chain seq x y z
N MET A 1 -8.91 21.29 28.45
CA MET A 1 -9.28 19.89 28.16
C MET A 1 -9.32 19.84 26.65
N ASP A 2 -8.21 19.41 26.04
CA ASP A 2 -8.12 19.39 24.58
C ASP A 2 -9.18 18.45 24.05
N GLN A 3 -10.01 18.96 23.15
CA GLN A 3 -11.11 18.21 22.58
C GLN A 3 -10.50 17.23 21.59
N GLU A 4 -10.67 15.93 21.85
CA GLU A 4 -10.26 14.86 20.95
C GLU A 4 -10.94 15.07 19.58
N THR A 5 -10.11 15.20 18.54
CA THR A 5 -10.56 15.44 17.18
C THR A 5 -10.95 14.13 16.50
N GLY A 6 -11.64 14.22 15.36
CA GLY A 6 -11.94 13.04 14.54
C GLY A 6 -10.68 12.33 14.03
N ILE A 7 -9.56 13.04 13.87
CA ILE A 7 -8.28 12.46 13.46
C ILE A 7 -7.65 11.66 14.60
N ASP A 8 -7.72 12.17 15.84
CA ASP A 8 -7.16 11.48 16.99
C ASP A 8 -7.80 10.09 17.17
N ARG A 9 -9.12 9.99 16.98
CA ARG A 9 -9.82 8.69 17.01
C ARG A 9 -9.43 7.77 15.86
N LEU A 10 -9.26 8.31 14.65
CA LEU A 10 -8.86 7.53 13.49
C LEU A 10 -7.48 6.88 13.71
N LEU A 11 -6.54 7.62 14.29
CA LEU A 11 -5.18 7.15 14.57
C LEU A 11 -5.11 6.22 15.80
N ALA A 12 -6.08 6.30 16.72
CA ALA A 12 -6.19 5.40 17.87
C ALA A 12 -6.84 4.05 17.55
N THR A 13 -7.49 3.92 16.38
CA THR A 13 -8.09 2.65 15.93
C THR A 13 -7.11 1.83 15.09
N PRO A 14 -7.21 0.48 15.12
CA PRO A 14 -6.42 -0.39 14.26
C PRO A 14 -6.56 -0.02 12.78
N VAL A 15 -5.44 0.00 12.06
CA VAL A 15 -5.41 0.34 10.63
C VAL A 15 -5.83 -0.87 9.81
N ALA A 16 -6.75 -0.62 8.85
CA ALA A 16 -7.06 -1.54 7.77
C ALA A 16 -6.64 -0.89 6.44
N ALA A 17 -5.81 -1.59 5.66
CA ALA A 17 -5.17 -1.06 4.45
C ALA A 17 -5.61 -1.81 3.19
N ILE A 18 -5.70 -1.07 2.09
CA ILE A 18 -5.73 -1.62 0.73
C ILE A 18 -4.38 -1.24 0.12
N ASN A 19 -3.48 -2.20 0.00
CA ASN A 19 -2.14 -1.96 -0.55
C ASN A 19 -2.19 -1.98 -2.08
N LEU A 20 -1.73 -0.89 -2.71
CA LEU A 20 -1.45 -0.80 -4.14
C LEU A 20 0.02 -0.49 -4.34
N GLY A 21 0.71 -1.27 -5.18
CA GLY A 21 2.14 -1.08 -5.45
C GLY A 21 2.93 -2.33 -5.10
N VAL A 22 3.98 -2.18 -4.30
CA VAL A 22 4.88 -3.30 -3.95
C VAL A 22 4.21 -4.26 -2.97
N GLU A 23 4.31 -5.56 -3.25
CA GLU A 23 3.75 -6.64 -2.42
C GLU A 23 4.41 -6.67 -1.04
N ASP A 24 5.74 -6.50 -0.96
CA ASP A 24 6.52 -6.47 0.28
C ASP A 24 6.00 -5.47 1.34
N PHE A 25 5.31 -4.41 0.90
CA PHE A 25 4.69 -3.47 1.84
C PHE A 25 3.43 -4.05 2.50
N ALA A 26 2.64 -4.86 1.78
CA ALA A 26 1.56 -5.62 2.40
C ALA A 26 2.12 -6.65 3.38
N ASP A 27 3.15 -7.42 3.00
CA ASP A 27 3.79 -8.40 3.89
C ASP A 27 4.30 -7.73 5.17
N SER A 28 4.91 -6.56 5.05
CA SER A 28 5.37 -5.76 6.18
C SER A 28 4.22 -5.36 7.12
N LEU A 29 3.04 -5.06 6.58
CA LEU A 29 1.84 -4.74 7.36
C LEU A 29 1.27 -5.99 8.05
N GLU A 30 1.24 -7.14 7.37
CA GLU A 30 0.78 -8.41 7.94
C GLU A 30 1.64 -8.85 9.12
N VAL A 31 2.97 -8.71 9.04
CA VAL A 31 3.90 -9.03 10.14
C VAL A 31 3.66 -8.14 11.37
N GLN A 32 3.07 -6.97 11.20
CA GLN A 32 2.68 -6.04 12.27
C GLN A 32 1.24 -6.27 12.76
N ASP A 33 0.61 -7.38 12.37
CA ASP A 33 -0.78 -7.75 12.68
C ASP A 33 -1.82 -6.73 12.15
N ALA A 34 -1.47 -5.93 11.15
CA ALA A 34 -2.42 -5.01 10.51
C ALA A 34 -3.31 -5.76 9.51
N GLN A 35 -4.57 -5.34 9.39
CA GLN A 35 -5.44 -5.86 8.34
C GLN A 35 -5.06 -5.25 7.01
N VAL A 36 -4.69 -6.07 6.02
CA VAL A 36 -4.32 -5.57 4.68
C VAL A 36 -4.86 -6.47 3.58
N VAL A 37 -5.23 -5.87 2.47
CA VAL A 37 -5.49 -6.55 1.19
C VAL A 37 -4.54 -5.97 0.16
N HIS A 38 -3.71 -6.80 -0.45
CA HIS A 38 -2.90 -6.40 -1.60
C HIS A 38 -3.70 -6.51 -2.90
N VAL A 39 -3.71 -5.42 -3.67
CA VAL A 39 -4.32 -5.38 -5.00
C VAL A 39 -3.22 -5.53 -6.03
N ALA A 40 -3.22 -6.67 -6.73
CA ALA A 40 -2.39 -6.93 -7.90
C ALA A 40 -2.84 -6.03 -9.08
N TRP A 41 -2.49 -4.76 -9.00
CA TRP A 41 -2.88 -3.73 -9.95
C TRP A 41 -1.78 -3.45 -10.97
N THR A 42 -2.17 -3.32 -12.23
CA THR A 42 -1.28 -2.90 -13.32
C THR A 42 -1.88 -1.69 -14.06
N PRO A 43 -1.07 -0.73 -14.54
CA PRO A 43 -1.58 0.41 -15.29
C PRO A 43 -2.39 -0.02 -16.53
N PRO A 44 -3.60 0.53 -16.75
CA PRO A 44 -4.49 0.06 -17.80
C PRO A 44 -3.96 0.27 -19.23
N ALA A 45 -3.02 1.21 -19.43
CA ALA A 45 -2.43 1.51 -20.73
C ALA A 45 -1.25 0.61 -21.10
N GLY A 46 -0.89 -0.38 -20.28
CA GLY A 46 0.16 -1.38 -20.56
C GLY A 46 1.61 -0.85 -20.60
N GLY A 47 1.79 0.48 -20.70
CA GLY A 47 3.10 1.13 -20.77
C GLY A 47 3.85 0.87 -22.07
N ASP A 48 5.01 1.49 -22.22
CA ASP A 48 5.95 1.13 -23.29
C ASP A 48 6.71 -0.15 -22.89
N PRO A 49 6.58 -1.26 -23.65
CA PRO A 49 7.23 -2.52 -23.31
C PRO A 49 8.76 -2.42 -23.18
N GLU A 50 9.42 -1.54 -23.95
CA GLU A 50 10.87 -1.38 -23.89
C GLU A 50 11.28 -0.74 -22.56
N ILE A 51 10.55 0.29 -22.14
CA ILE A 51 10.80 0.97 -20.86
C ILE A 51 10.51 0.04 -19.67
N ILE A 52 9.44 -0.75 -19.72
CA ILE A 52 9.14 -1.75 -18.69
C ILE A 52 10.26 -2.77 -18.58
N ALA A 53 10.74 -3.30 -19.70
CA ALA A 53 11.83 -4.27 -19.70
C ALA A 53 13.17 -3.70 -19.20
N ILE A 54 13.38 -2.38 -19.28
CA ILE A 54 14.52 -1.71 -18.66
C ILE A 54 14.32 -1.57 -17.16
N LEU A 55 13.13 -1.16 -16.70
CA LEU A 55 12.80 -1.05 -15.29
C LEU A 55 12.97 -2.38 -14.55
N ASP A 56 12.49 -3.48 -15.13
CA ASP A 56 12.60 -4.84 -14.57
C ASP A 56 14.04 -5.35 -14.41
N LYS A 57 15.03 -4.71 -15.06
CA LYS A 57 16.45 -5.07 -14.91
C LYS A 57 17.16 -4.29 -13.80
N ILE A 58 16.56 -3.19 -13.35
CA ILE A 58 17.16 -2.25 -12.40
C ILE A 58 16.48 -2.35 -11.02
N LEU A 59 15.21 -2.72 -11.01
CA LEU A 59 14.45 -3.12 -9.82
C LEU A 59 14.72 -4.58 -9.47
#